data_AF-A0AB36H2I6-F1
#
_entry.id   AF-A0AB36H2I6-F1
#
_cell.length_a   1.000
_cell.length_b   1.000
_cell.length_c   1.000
_cell.angle_alpha   90.00
_cell.angle_beta   90.00
_cell.angle_gamma   90.00
#
_symmetry.space_group_name_H-M   'P 1'
#
loop_
_entity.id
_entity.type
_entity.pdbx_description
1 polymer ?
#
loop_
_entity_poly.entity_id
_entity_poly.type
_entity_poly.pdbx_seq_one_letter_code
_entity_poly.pdbx_strand_id
1 'polypeptide(L)' 'MNTYFEQIARNAIREIEQISTIRGVAREAGIPEVTLRRRLATGDFRVRELEALSRALRVDTSELLPTAA' A
#
# COMPACT_ATOMS: atom_id res chain seq x y z
N MET A 1 19.13 -7.01 3.95
CA MET A 1 18.40 -6.21 2.95
C MET A 1 17.01 -6.82 2.82
N ASN A 2 15.98 -6.19 3.40
CA ASN A 2 14.62 -6.74 3.38
C ASN A 2 13.88 -6.16 2.16
N THR A 3 14.38 -6.50 0.97
CA THR A 3 13.97 -5.95 -0.32
C THR A 3 12.50 -6.17 -0.64
N TYR A 4 11.86 -7.16 0.00
CA TYR A 4 10.46 -7.47 -0.19
C TYR A 4 9.53 -6.38 0.35
N PHE A 5 9.69 -5.98 1.61
CA PHE A 5 8.83 -4.95 2.22
C PHE A 5 9.08 -3.57 1.61
N GLU A 6 10.34 -3.24 1.32
CA GLU A 6 10.69 -1.98 0.63
C GLU A 6 10.01 -1.87 -0.74
N GLN A 7 9.89 -2.98 -1.47
CA GLN A 7 9.16 -3.02 -2.75
C GLN A 7 7.65 -2.86 -2.57
N ILE A 8 7.04 -3.49 -1.55
CA ILE A 8 5.62 -3.27 -1.24
C ILE A 8 5.34 -1.80 -0.95
N ALA A 9 6.15 -1.20 -0.07
CA ALA A 9 6.05 0.21 0.28
C ALA A 9 6.15 1.09 -0.97
N ARG A 10 7.14 0.85 -1.84
CA ARG A 10 7.35 1.61 -3.07
C ARG A 10 6.17 1.47 -4.03
N ASN A 11 5.69 0.26 -4.28
CA ASN A 11 4.57 0.02 -5.18
C ASN A 11 3.31 0.70 -4.65
N ALA A 12 3.01 0.53 -3.35
CA ALA A 12 1.88 1.20 -2.71
C ALA A 12 1.96 2.72 -2.79
N ILE A 13 3.13 3.34 -2.54
CA ILE A 13 3.31 4.79 -2.68
C ILE A 13 3.04 5.22 -4.13
N ARG A 14 3.62 4.50 -5.11
CA ARG A 14 3.44 4.80 -6.53
C ARG A 14 1.97 4.80 -6.95
N GLU A 15 1.23 3.75 -6.58
CA GLU A 15 -0.18 3.62 -6.93
C GLU A 15 -1.04 4.69 -6.22
N ILE A 16 -0.72 5.03 -4.96
CA ILE A 16 -1.39 6.13 -4.25
C ILE A 16 -1.19 7.46 -4.97
N GLU A 17 0.04 7.79 -5.36
CA GLU A 17 0.38 9.07 -6.00
C GLU A 17 -0.22 9.20 -7.41
N GLN A 18 -0.46 8.10 -8.10
CA GLN A 18 -1.10 8.11 -9.43
C GLN A 18 -2.60 8.38 -9.36
N ILE A 19 -3.28 7.92 -8.30
CA ILE A 19 -4.75 7.87 -8.26
C ILE A 19 -5.33 8.90 -7.28
N SER A 20 -4.63 9.22 -6.18
CA SER A 20 -5.19 10.03 -5.10
C SER A 20 -4.12 10.60 -4.16
N THR A 21 -4.48 10.78 -2.88
CA THR A 21 -3.58 11.17 -1.80
C THR A 21 -3.60 10.11 -0.70
N ILE A 22 -2.54 10.04 0.11
CA ILE A 22 -2.47 9.13 1.26
C ILE A 22 -3.70 9.26 2.16
N ARG A 23 -4.17 10.50 2.41
CA ARG A 23 -5.36 10.76 3.22
C ARG A 23 -6.64 10.22 2.57
N GLY A 24 -6.80 10.40 1.26
CA GLY A 24 -7.94 9.88 0.51
C GLY A 24 -7.98 8.35 0.57
N VAL A 25 -6.85 7.72 0.25
CA VAL A 25 -6.73 6.26 0.26
C VAL A 25 -6.89 5.68 1.65
N ALA A 26 -6.35 6.32 2.68
CA ALA A 26 -6.56 5.93 4.08
C ALA A 26 -8.05 5.89 4.45
N ARG A 27 -8.80 6.93 4.05
CA ARG A 27 -10.24 7.01 4.29
C ARG A 27 -11.00 5.90 3.56
N GLU A 28 -10.73 5.69 2.28
CA GLU A 28 -11.39 4.65 1.47
C GLU A 28 -11.04 3.23 1.94
N ALA A 29 -9.79 2.99 2.34
CA ALA A 29 -9.34 1.71 2.87
C ALA A 29 -9.82 1.44 4.31
N GLY A 30 -10.39 2.44 5.00
CA GLY A 30 -10.75 2.33 6.42
C GLY A 30 -9.54 2.19 7.34
N ILE A 31 -8.36 2.65 6.91
CA ILE A 31 -7.11 2.59 7.66
C ILE A 31 -6.80 3.99 8.20
N PRO A 32 -6.47 4.16 9.50
CA PRO A 32 -6.05 5.46 10.01
C PRO A 32 -4.83 5.99 9.22
N GLU A 33 -4.85 7.27 8.82
CA GLU A 33 -3.80 7.84 7.97
C GLU A 33 -2.39 7.66 8.59
N VAL A 34 -2.29 7.82 9.91
CA VAL A 34 -1.03 7.61 10.66
C VAL A 34 -0.55 6.17 10.54
N THR A 35 -1.46 5.20 10.60
CA THR A 35 -1.14 3.78 10.40
C THR A 35 -0.72 3.54 8.96
N LEU A 36 -1.46 4.04 7.97
CA LEU A 36 -1.08 3.89 6.57
C LEU A 36 0.31 4.47 6.29
N ARG A 37 0.62 5.68 6.79
CA ARG A 37 1.95 6.29 6.66
C ARG A 37 3.05 5.42 7.28
N ARG A 38 2.81 4.84 8.46
CA ARG A 38 3.76 3.92 9.10
C ARG A 38 4.00 2.69 8.23
N ARG A 39 2.92 2.12 7.66
CA ARG A 39 2.97 0.94 6.79
C ARG A 39 3.70 1.24 5.48
N LEU A 40 3.48 2.40 4.89
CA LEU A 40 4.21 2.87 3.70
C LEU A 40 5.69 3.13 4.00
N ALA A 41 6.06 3.48 5.23
CA ALA A 41 7.45 3.66 5.62
C ALA A 41 8.19 2.33 5.84
N THR A 42 7.50 1.30 6.33
CA THR A 42 8.13 0.01 6.67
C THR A 42 7.89 -1.09 5.64
N GLY A 43 6.84 -0.96 4.81
CA GLY A 43 6.34 -2.00 3.92
C GLY A 43 5.62 -3.15 4.61
N ASP A 44 5.61 -3.18 5.94
CA ASP A 44 5.03 -4.25 6.76
C ASP A 44 3.51 -4.13 6.78
N PHE A 45 2.82 -4.51 5.71
CA PHE A 45 1.36 -4.56 5.67
C PHE A 45 0.85 -5.95 6.06
N ARG A 46 -0.24 -5.99 6.84
CA ARG A 46 -1.01 -7.21 7.00
C ARG A 46 -1.76 -7.52 5.70
N VAL A 47 -2.02 -8.79 5.41
CA VAL A 47 -2.79 -9.23 4.24
C VAL A 47 -4.10 -8.45 4.09
N ARG A 48 -4.89 -8.34 5.17
CA ARG A 48 -6.14 -7.56 5.17
C ARG A 48 -5.96 -6.06 4.87
N GLU A 49 -4.81 -5.49 5.25
CA GLU A 49 -4.50 -4.08 4.98
C GLU A 49 -4.12 -3.90 3.50
N LEU A 50 -3.39 -4.85 2.91
CA LEU A 50 -3.12 -4.89 1.46
C LEU A 50 -4.39 -5.09 0.64
N GLU A 51 -5.28 -5.98 1.06
CA GLU A 51 -6.58 -6.18 0.40
C GLU A 51 -7.42 -4.90 0.43
N ALA A 52 -7.54 -4.27 1.59
CA ALA A 52 -8.27 -3.00 1.72
C ALA A 52 -7.63 -1.88 0.88
N LEU A 53 -6.30 -1.81 0.86
CA LEU A 53 -5.54 -0.84 0.08
C LEU A 53 -5.75 -1.06 -1.43
N SER A 54 -5.68 -2.31 -1.90
CA SER A 54 -5.90 -2.66 -3.31
C SER A 54 -7.32 -2.30 -3.78
N ARG A 55 -8.34 -2.51 -2.94
CA ARG A 55 -9.72 -2.09 -3.22
C ARG A 55 -9.87 -0.57 -3.28
N ALA A 56 -9.24 0.15 -2.35
CA ALA A 56 -9.25 1.61 -2.31
C ALA A 56 -8.57 2.23 -3.54
N LEU A 57 -7.50 1.59 -4.01
CA LEU A 57 -6.74 1.99 -5.20
C LEU A 57 -7.35 1.45 -6.50
N ARG A 58 -8.31 0.51 -6.43
CA ARG A 58 -8.88 -0.19 -7.60
C ARG A 58 -7.81 -0.89 -8.45
N VAL A 59 -6.81 -1.47 -7.80
CA VAL A 59 -5.75 -2.28 -8.41
C VAL A 59 -5.82 -3.70 -7.86
N ASP A 60 -5.27 -4.66 -8.59
CA ASP A 60 -5.08 -6.00 -8.06
C ASP A 60 -4.03 -6.01 -6.95
N THR A 61 -4.23 -6.86 -5.94
CA THR A 61 -3.27 -6.96 -4.82
C THR A 61 -1.88 -7.37 -5.30
N SER A 62 -1.77 -8.09 -6.43
CA SER A 62 -0.48 -8.45 -7.05
C SER A 62 0.36 -7.25 -7.49
N GLU A 63 -0.27 -6.14 -7.87
CA GLU A 63 0.44 -4.90 -8.25
C GLU A 63 1.17 -4.28 -7.04
N LEU A 64 0.63 -4.51 -5.84
CA LEU A 64 1.23 -4.05 -4.59
C LEU A 64 2.32 -5.00 -4.07
N LEU A 65 2.36 -6.23 -4.56
CA LEU A 65 3.34 -7.22 -4.16
C LEU A 65 4.61 -7.11 -5.02
N PRO A 66 5.79 -7.49 -4.48
CA PRO A 66 7.01 -7.54 -5.26
C PRO A 66 6.86 -8.60 -6.34
N THR A 67 7.06 -8.21 -7.59
CA THR A 67 7.09 -9.15 -8.71
C THR A 67 8.35 -9.99 -8.54
N ALA A 68 8.20 -11.31 -8.35
CA ALA A 68 9.33 -12.22 -8.41
C ALA A 68 9.88 -12.16 -9.85
N ALA A 69 11.07 -11.57 -10.00
CA ALA A 69 11.84 -11.63 -11.24
C ALA A 69 12.35 -13.06 -11.49
#